data_AF-A0A417U2H4-F1
#
_entry.id   AF-A0A417U2H4-F1
#
_cell.length_a   1.000
_cell.length_b   1.000
_cell.length_c   1.000
_cell.angle_alpha   90.00
_cell.angle_beta   90.00
_cell.angle_gamma   90.00
#
_symmetry.space_group_name_H-M   'P 1'
#
loop_
_entity.id
_entity.type
_entity.pdbx_description
1 polymer ?
#
loop_
_entity_poly.entity_id
_entity_poly.type
_entity_poly.pdbx_seq_one_letter_code
_entity_poly.pdbx_strand_id
1 'polypeptide(L)'
;MIDNYLGILEDSLHKKLDVLEEITAYNKQQEELLKKDTVSMEELDTNMEQKDVLIQKLTELDEGFETLYERIREQLLTNKDAYKDQIRRIQGLISKVTEKGVSIKAQETRNKKLVEDYFIRERRELQKGRNASRTAYGYYKNMSGNNVIPPQFMDQKK
;
A
#
# COMPACT_ATOMS: atom_id res chain seq x y z
N MET A 1 -16.38 -4.98 -25.80
CA MET A 1 -16.78 -3.55 -25.85
C MET A 1 -15.89 -2.78 -24.89
N ILE A 2 -15.39 -1.61 -25.28
CA ILE A 2 -14.47 -0.79 -24.47
C ILE A 2 -15.12 -0.32 -23.17
N ASP A 3 -16.43 -0.13 -23.12
CA ASP A 3 -17.19 0.18 -21.90
C ASP A 3 -16.98 -0.86 -20.80
N ASN A 4 -16.93 -2.14 -21.16
CA ASN A 4 -16.69 -3.22 -20.20
C ASN A 4 -15.28 -3.13 -19.59
N TYR A 5 -14.28 -2.75 -20.40
CA TYR A 5 -12.92 -2.60 -19.91
C TYR A 5 -12.74 -1.35 -19.04
N LEU A 6 -13.41 -0.25 -19.37
CA LEU A 6 -13.41 0.95 -18.54
C LEU A 6 -14.09 0.70 -17.18
N GLY A 7 -15.19 -0.05 -17.16
CA GLY A 7 -15.82 -0.49 -15.91
C GLY A 7 -14.88 -1.33 -15.05
N ILE A 8 -14.16 -2.30 -15.65
CA ILE A 8 -13.19 -3.13 -14.91
C ILE A 8 -12.01 -2.29 -14.38
N LEU A 9 -11.55 -1.26 -15.11
CA LEU A 9 -10.52 -0.35 -14.60
C LEU A 9 -11.02 0.48 -13.41
N GLU A 10 -12.25 0.99 -13.48
CA GLU A 10 -12.91 1.72 -12.40
C GLU A 10 -13.04 0.81 -11.16
N ASP A 11 -13.51 -0.42 -11.33
CA ASP A 11 -13.61 -1.43 -10.26
C ASP A 11 -12.25 -1.80 -9.66
N SER A 12 -11.21 -1.93 -10.49
CA SER A 12 -9.84 -2.19 -10.02
C SER A 12 -9.35 -1.07 -9.11
N LEU A 13 -9.59 0.19 -9.47
CA LEU A 13 -9.21 1.33 -8.63
C LEU A 13 -10.00 1.39 -7.33
N HIS A 14 -11.30 1.04 -7.35
CA HIS A 14 -12.08 0.89 -6.12
C HIS A 14 -11.50 -0.18 -5.19
N LYS A 15 -11.17 -1.37 -5.72
CA LYS A 15 -10.53 -2.43 -4.94
C LYS A 15 -9.18 -2.00 -4.36
N LYS A 16 -8.38 -1.22 -5.11
CA LYS A 16 -7.13 -0.64 -4.57
C LYS A 16 -7.40 0.30 -3.41
N LEU A 17 -8.41 1.16 -3.51
CA LEU A 17 -8.79 2.06 -2.41
C LEU A 17 -9.20 1.29 -1.15
N ASP A 18 -9.94 0.19 -1.30
CA ASP A 18 -10.34 -0.67 -0.19
C ASP A 18 -9.12 -1.30 0.50
N VAL A 19 -8.21 -1.88 -0.29
CA VAL A 19 -6.94 -2.44 0.22
C VAL A 19 -6.09 -1.38 0.93
N LEU A 20 -6.01 -0.17 0.38
CA LEU A 20 -5.28 0.94 1.00
C LEU A 20 -5.93 1.39 2.32
N GLU A 21 -7.25 1.31 2.44
CA GLU A 21 -7.95 1.58 3.71
C GLU A 21 -7.64 0.50 4.76
N GLU A 22 -7.60 -0.77 4.36
CA GLU A 22 -7.19 -1.88 5.23
C GLU A 22 -5.75 -1.70 5.71
N ILE A 23 -4.80 -1.36 4.82
CA ILE A 23 -3.41 -1.07 5.20
C ILE A 23 -3.34 0.11 6.18
N THR A 24 -4.16 1.15 5.96
CA THR A 24 -4.24 2.30 6.86
C THR A 24 -4.72 1.89 8.26
N ALA A 25 -5.69 0.98 8.36
CA ALA A 25 -6.16 0.45 9.64
C ALA A 25 -5.07 -0.35 10.35
N TYR A 26 -4.38 -1.25 9.63
CA TYR A 26 -3.26 -2.01 10.20
C TYR A 26 -2.10 -1.12 10.64
N ASN A 27 -1.80 -0.04 9.92
CA ASN A 27 -0.81 0.94 10.34
C ASN A 27 -1.17 1.63 11.66
N LYS A 28 -2.44 2.01 11.84
CA LYS A 28 -2.91 2.60 13.10
C LYS A 28 -2.84 1.59 14.24
N GLN A 29 -3.30 0.36 14.01
CA GLN A 29 -3.21 -0.72 14.99
C GLN A 29 -1.75 -0.97 15.39
N GLN A 30 -0.82 -0.99 14.44
CA GLN A 30 0.60 -1.15 14.72
C GLN A 30 1.15 0.01 15.57
N GLU A 31 0.79 1.24 15.24
CA GLU A 31 1.15 2.42 16.01
C GLU A 31 0.66 2.31 17.47
N GLU A 32 -0.58 1.87 17.67
CA GLU A 32 -1.18 1.64 18.99
C GLU A 32 -0.47 0.51 19.75
N LEU A 33 -0.17 -0.61 19.09
CA LEU A 33 0.58 -1.72 19.68
C LEU A 33 1.93 -1.29 20.22
N LEU A 34 2.66 -0.47 19.46
CA LEU A 34 4.01 -0.01 19.81
C LEU A 34 4.04 1.10 20.87
N LYS A 35 2.89 1.72 21.16
CA LYS A 35 2.73 2.71 22.23
C LYS A 35 2.35 2.09 23.57
N LYS A 36 1.98 0.80 23.61
CA LYS A 36 1.71 0.08 24.87
C LYS A 36 3.00 -0.09 25.67
N ASP A 37 2.89 -0.13 27.01
CA ASP A 37 4.02 -0.37 27.91
C ASP A 37 4.69 -1.74 27.67
N THR A 38 3.87 -2.74 27.35
CA THR A 38 4.29 -4.08 26.93
C THR A 38 3.71 -4.39 25.55
N VAL A 39 4.58 -4.60 24.57
CA VAL A 39 4.20 -4.96 23.21
C VAL A 39 4.07 -6.47 23.11
N SER A 40 2.92 -6.94 22.62
CA SER A 40 2.76 -8.35 22.26
C SER A 40 3.48 -8.61 20.93
N MET A 41 4.54 -9.41 20.97
CA MET A 41 5.29 -9.78 19.76
C MET A 41 4.43 -10.57 18.77
N GLU A 42 3.51 -11.41 19.28
CA GLU A 42 2.59 -12.19 18.44
C GLU A 42 1.58 -11.29 17.71
N GLU A 43 1.04 -10.28 18.40
CA GLU A 43 0.14 -9.30 17.76
C GLU A 43 0.89 -8.44 16.73
N LEU A 44 2.14 -8.07 17.02
CA LEU A 44 2.98 -7.32 16.10
C LEU A 44 3.34 -8.14 14.85
N ASP A 45 3.71 -9.42 15.02
CA ASP A 45 3.99 -10.33 13.90
C ASP A 45 2.76 -10.52 13.04
N THR A 46 1.62 -10.83 13.65
CA THR A 46 0.35 -10.99 12.92
C THR A 46 -0.02 -9.73 12.14
N ASN A 47 0.09 -8.54 12.76
CA ASN A 47 -0.17 -7.27 12.09
C ASN A 47 0.69 -7.10 10.83
N MET A 48 1.97 -7.44 10.92
CA MET A 48 2.93 -7.24 9.83
C MET A 48 2.75 -8.27 8.71
N GLU A 49 2.43 -9.52 9.04
CA GLU A 49 2.06 -10.54 8.05
C GLU A 49 0.80 -10.15 7.28
N GLN A 50 -0.23 -9.63 7.94
CA GLN A 50 -1.45 -9.17 7.26
C GLN A 50 -1.17 -7.99 6.33
N LYS A 51 -0.29 -7.05 6.73
CA LYS A 51 0.14 -5.96 5.84
C LYS A 51 0.88 -6.48 4.60
N ASP A 52 1.76 -7.47 4.74
CA ASP A 52 2.46 -8.08 3.61
C ASP A 52 1.49 -8.71 2.60
N VAL A 53 0.46 -9.41 3.07
CA VAL A 53 -0.59 -9.97 2.20
C VAL A 53 -1.35 -8.86 1.45
N LEU A 54 -1.69 -7.78 2.13
CA LEU A 54 -2.37 -6.63 1.50
C LEU A 54 -1.48 -5.92 0.48
N ILE A 55 -0.17 -5.81 0.73
CA ILE A 55 0.79 -5.25 -0.21
C ILE A 55 0.88 -6.14 -1.46
N GLN A 56 0.94 -7.47 -1.31
CA GLN A 56 0.93 -8.39 -2.45
C GLN A 56 -0.36 -8.24 -3.28
N LYS A 57 -1.52 -8.19 -2.62
CA LYS A 57 -2.80 -7.95 -3.28
C LYS A 57 -2.83 -6.61 -4.03
N LEU A 58 -2.24 -5.56 -3.45
CA LEU A 58 -2.13 -4.25 -4.10
C LEU A 58 -1.27 -4.34 -5.38
N THR A 59 -0.13 -5.02 -5.32
CA THR A 59 0.75 -5.26 -6.47
C THR A 59 0.01 -6.00 -7.60
N GLU A 60 -0.72 -7.08 -7.28
CA GLU A 60 -1.51 -7.82 -8.28
C GLU A 60 -2.58 -6.94 -8.95
N LEU A 61 -3.26 -6.09 -8.16
CA LEU A 61 -4.23 -5.13 -8.69
C LEU A 61 -3.57 -4.07 -9.58
N ASP A 62 -2.35 -3.64 -9.26
CA ASP A 62 -1.55 -2.72 -10.06
C ASP A 62 -1.17 -3.34 -11.41
N GLU A 63 -0.62 -4.55 -11.42
CA GLU A 63 -0.27 -5.29 -12.63
C GLU A 63 -1.50 -5.54 -13.54
N GLY A 64 -2.62 -5.94 -12.93
CA GLY A 64 -3.88 -6.16 -13.65
C GLY A 64 -4.44 -4.87 -14.27
N PHE A 65 -4.32 -3.75 -13.54
CA PHE A 65 -4.73 -2.44 -14.04
C PHE A 65 -3.87 -1.99 -15.23
N GLU A 66 -2.54 -2.08 -15.13
CA GLU A 66 -1.61 -1.70 -16.19
C GLU A 66 -1.84 -2.51 -17.46
N THR A 67 -1.97 -3.84 -17.31
CA THR A 67 -2.25 -4.76 -18.42
C THR A 67 -3.55 -4.39 -19.14
N LEU A 68 -4.59 -4.04 -18.38
CA LEU A 68 -5.88 -3.69 -18.96
C LEU A 68 -5.85 -2.31 -19.63
N TYR A 69 -5.18 -1.34 -19.00
CA TYR A 69 -5.02 0.00 -19.54
C TYR A 69 -4.30 -0.02 -20.89
N GLU A 70 -3.17 -0.74 -21.01
CA GLU A 70 -2.42 -0.80 -22.27
C GLU A 70 -3.25 -1.38 -23.42
N ARG A 71 -4.15 -2.33 -23.15
CA ARG A 71 -5.04 -2.91 -24.18
C ARG A 71 -6.07 -1.92 -24.73
N ILE A 72 -6.48 -0.93 -23.94
CA ILE A 72 -7.54 0.01 -24.33
C ILE A 72 -7.03 1.42 -24.61
N ARG A 73 -5.75 1.70 -24.31
CA ARG A 73 -5.13 3.02 -24.45
C ARG A 73 -5.26 3.60 -25.86
N GLU A 74 -4.98 2.81 -26.89
CA GLU A 74 -5.10 3.26 -28.28
C GLU A 74 -6.55 3.62 -28.65
N GLN A 75 -7.50 2.76 -28.28
CA GLN A 75 -8.93 2.96 -28.57
C GLN A 75 -9.50 4.17 -27.80
N LEU A 76 -9.02 4.40 -26.57
CA LEU A 76 -9.32 5.59 -25.79
C LEU A 76 -8.84 6.86 -26.47
N LEU A 77 -7.67 6.85 -27.12
CA LEU A 77 -7.14 8.02 -27.82
C LEU A 77 -7.99 8.38 -29.05
N THR A 78 -8.52 7.38 -29.76
CA THR A 78 -9.35 7.59 -30.95
C THR A 78 -10.78 8.06 -30.63
N ASN A 79 -11.35 7.65 -29.49
CA ASN A 79 -12.74 7.93 -29.10
C ASN A 79 -12.89 8.66 -27.75
N LYS A 80 -11.96 9.59 -27.45
CA LYS A 80 -11.94 10.31 -26.15
C LYS A 80 -13.25 10.97 -25.77
N ASP A 81 -13.95 11.57 -26.73
CA ASP A 81 -15.17 12.34 -26.44
C ASP A 81 -16.32 11.46 -25.96
N ALA A 82 -16.43 10.22 -26.47
CA ALA A 82 -17.47 9.28 -26.08
C ALA A 82 -17.32 8.79 -24.62
N TYR A 83 -16.09 8.75 -24.10
CA TYR A 83 -15.77 8.20 -22.78
C TYR A 83 -15.28 9.24 -21.78
N LYS A 84 -15.45 10.53 -22.09
CA LYS A 84 -14.88 11.66 -21.33
C LYS A 84 -15.23 11.62 -19.84
N ASP A 85 -16.47 11.29 -19.50
CA ASP A 85 -16.91 11.26 -18.10
C ASP A 85 -16.36 10.06 -17.34
N GLN A 86 -16.28 8.88 -17.97
CA GLN A 86 -15.62 7.70 -17.39
C GLN A 86 -14.13 7.95 -17.17
N ILE A 87 -13.43 8.53 -18.16
CA ILE A 87 -12.01 8.89 -18.06
C ILE A 87 -11.78 9.84 -16.88
N ARG A 88 -12.64 10.86 -16.71
CA ARG A 88 -12.56 11.79 -15.58
C ARG A 88 -12.73 11.09 -14.23
N ARG A 89 -13.67 10.15 -14.10
CA ARG A 89 -13.85 9.38 -12.86
C ARG A 89 -12.63 8.51 -12.56
N ILE A 90 -12.12 7.79 -13.54
CA ILE A 90 -10.91 6.96 -13.42
C ILE A 90 -9.72 7.83 -12.99
N GLN A 91 -9.51 8.99 -13.60
CA GLN A 91 -8.46 9.94 -13.20
C GLN A 91 -8.64 10.40 -11.75
N GLY A 92 -9.86 10.72 -11.33
CA GLY A 92 -10.14 11.11 -9.94
C GLY A 92 -9.86 9.97 -8.95
N LEU A 93 -10.16 8.73 -9.31
CA LEU A 93 -9.84 7.55 -8.50
C LEU A 93 -8.33 7.32 -8.42
N ILE A 94 -7.59 7.47 -9.52
CA ILE A 94 -6.11 7.41 -9.52
C ILE A 94 -5.52 8.45 -8.56
N SER A 95 -6.03 9.68 -8.58
CA SER A 95 -5.60 10.72 -7.63
C SER A 95 -5.82 10.30 -6.18
N LYS A 96 -7.01 9.76 -5.85
CA LYS A 96 -7.31 9.28 -4.50
C LYS A 96 -6.41 8.12 -4.06
N VAL A 97 -6.17 7.16 -4.95
CA VAL A 97 -5.26 6.02 -4.70
C VAL A 97 -3.84 6.55 -4.41
N THR A 98 -3.38 7.50 -5.21
CA THR A 98 -2.05 8.13 -5.05
C THR A 98 -1.93 8.87 -3.73
N GLU A 99 -2.91 9.71 -3.38
CA GLU A 99 -2.93 10.45 -2.11
C GLU A 99 -2.92 9.52 -0.90
N LYS A 100 -3.74 8.45 -0.92
CA LYS A 100 -3.74 7.43 0.13
C LYS A 100 -2.37 6.72 0.23
N GLY A 101 -1.77 6.35 -0.89
CA GLY A 101 -0.44 5.73 -0.92
C GLY A 101 0.64 6.61 -0.28
N VAL A 102 0.63 7.92 -0.55
CA VAL A 102 1.54 8.88 0.11
C VAL A 102 1.30 8.95 1.61
N SER A 103 0.03 9.02 2.04
CA SER A 103 -0.33 9.03 3.47
C SER A 103 0.13 7.76 4.19
N ILE A 104 -0.10 6.59 3.58
CA ILE A 104 0.32 5.28 4.10
C ILE A 104 1.84 5.24 4.23
N LYS A 105 2.59 5.67 3.22
CA LYS A 105 4.06 5.72 3.26
C LYS A 105 4.57 6.60 4.42
N ALA A 106 3.90 7.72 4.68
CA ALA A 106 4.25 8.58 5.81
C ALA A 106 3.96 7.92 7.16
N GLN A 107 2.82 7.21 7.29
CA GLN A 107 2.49 6.43 8.49
C GLN A 107 3.49 5.30 8.72
N GLU A 108 3.78 4.52 7.69
CA GLU A 108 4.75 3.43 7.68
C GLU A 108 6.15 3.90 8.08
N THR A 109 6.58 5.08 7.62
CA THR A 109 7.85 5.68 8.03
C THR A 109 7.88 6.00 9.53
N ARG A 110 6.76 6.47 10.11
CA ARG A 110 6.65 6.72 11.55
C ARG A 110 6.65 5.41 12.34
N ASN A 111 5.89 4.41 11.89
CA ASN A 111 5.83 3.10 12.53
C ASN A 111 7.18 2.39 12.49
N LYS A 112 7.92 2.49 11.39
CA LYS A 112 9.30 1.99 11.29
C LYS A 112 10.17 2.53 12.41
N LYS A 113 10.13 3.85 12.65
CA LYS A 113 10.89 4.47 13.74
C LYS A 113 10.47 3.93 15.11
N LEU A 114 9.16 3.78 15.36
CA LEU A 114 8.65 3.21 16.60
C LEU A 114 9.14 1.77 16.83
N VAL A 115 9.17 0.95 15.78
CA VAL A 115 9.67 -0.42 15.84
C VAL A 115 11.17 -0.46 16.05
N GLU A 116 11.94 0.38 15.36
CA GLU A 116 13.38 0.51 15.57
C GLU A 116 13.70 0.93 17.02
N ASP A 117 13.02 1.94 17.55
CA ASP A 117 13.18 2.42 18.92
C ASP A 117 12.76 1.35 19.95
N TYR A 118 11.71 0.58 19.66
CA TYR A 118 11.29 -0.56 20.47
C TYR A 118 12.38 -1.64 20.50
N PHE A 119 12.88 -2.10 19.35
CA PHE A 119 13.91 -3.13 19.30
C PHE A 119 15.26 -2.66 19.85
N ILE A 120 15.60 -1.38 19.76
CA ILE A 120 16.81 -0.84 20.42
C ILE A 120 16.67 -0.93 21.94
N ARG A 121 15.51 -0.57 22.49
CA ARG A 121 15.21 -0.71 23.93
C ARG A 121 15.22 -2.18 24.33
N GLU A 122 14.46 -3.00 23.63
CA GLU A 122 14.34 -4.43 23.90
C GLU A 122 15.70 -5.11 23.79
N ARG A 123 16.56 -4.79 22.81
CA ARG A 123 17.91 -5.38 22.71
C ARG A 123 18.84 -5.00 23.87
N ARG A 124 18.69 -3.81 24.47
CA ARG A 124 19.42 -3.42 25.69
C ARG A 124 18.95 -4.25 26.89
N GLU A 125 17.66 -4.58 26.94
CA GLU A 125 17.08 -5.45 27.98
C GLU A 125 17.33 -6.95 27.71
N LEU A 126 17.37 -7.40 26.45
CA LEU A 126 17.59 -8.79 25.99
C LEU A 126 19.05 -9.25 26.14
N GLN A 127 20.01 -8.39 26.51
CA GLN A 127 21.23 -8.88 27.17
C GLN A 127 20.90 -9.68 28.47
N LYS A 128 19.65 -9.66 28.93
CA LYS A 128 19.13 -10.42 30.07
C LYS A 128 17.96 -11.39 29.74
N GLY A 129 17.54 -11.57 28.49
CA GLY A 129 16.40 -12.45 28.18
C GLY A 129 16.19 -12.73 26.71
N ARG A 130 15.51 -13.82 26.35
CA ARG A 130 15.25 -14.28 24.97
C ARG A 130 13.79 -13.98 24.62
N ASN A 131 13.50 -13.16 23.58
CA ASN A 131 12.27 -13.18 22.75
C ASN A 131 12.17 -11.95 21.82
N ALA A 132 13.09 -11.78 20.86
CA ALA A 132 12.91 -10.80 19.78
C ALA A 132 12.14 -11.42 18.61
N SER A 133 11.06 -10.78 18.15
CA SER A 133 10.32 -11.20 16.95
C SER A 133 11.22 -11.15 15.69
N ARG A 134 11.18 -12.23 14.90
CA ARG A 134 11.94 -12.34 13.64
C ARG A 134 11.20 -11.74 12.45
N THR A 135 9.88 -11.87 12.41
CA THR A 135 9.05 -11.40 11.29
C THR A 135 9.02 -9.87 11.27
N ALA A 136 8.74 -9.23 12.41
CA ALA A 136 8.78 -7.77 12.52
C ALA A 136 10.17 -7.18 12.17
N TYR A 137 11.24 -7.82 12.63
CA TYR A 137 12.60 -7.40 12.28
C TYR A 137 12.89 -7.57 10.78
N GLY A 138 12.46 -8.69 10.18
CA GLY A 138 12.63 -8.98 8.76
C GLY A 138 11.88 -8.00 7.86
N TYR A 139 10.62 -7.72 8.17
CA TYR A 139 9.78 -6.76 7.46
C TYR A 139 10.47 -5.39 7.37
N TYR A 140 10.90 -4.80 8.50
CA TYR A 140 11.53 -3.48 8.46
C TYR A 140 12.92 -3.43 7.85
N LYS A 141 13.68 -4.54 7.97
CA LYS A 141 14.96 -4.69 7.28
C LYS A 141 14.77 -4.72 5.76
N ASN A 142 13.70 -5.35 5.28
CA ASN A 142 13.41 -5.49 3.85
C ASN A 142 12.59 -4.33 3.27
N MET A 143 11.90 -3.57 4.12
CA MET A 143 11.08 -2.41 3.74
C MET A 143 11.89 -1.26 3.13
N SER A 144 13.23 -1.22 3.32
CA SER A 144 14.09 -0.32 2.55
C SER A 144 14.18 -0.65 1.05
N GLY A 145 13.59 -1.76 0.60
CA GLY A 145 13.59 -2.20 -0.80
C GLY A 145 12.24 -2.06 -1.53
N ASN A 146 11.11 -1.90 -0.82
CA ASN A 146 9.82 -1.72 -1.47
C ASN A 146 9.65 -0.26 -1.89
N ASN A 147 10.20 0.06 -3.06
CA ASN A 147 9.64 1.08 -3.92
C ASN A 147 8.16 0.71 -4.14
N VAL A 148 7.27 1.22 -3.30
CA VAL A 148 5.89 1.47 -3.70
C VAL A 148 6.02 2.40 -4.89
N ILE A 149 6.02 1.80 -6.08
CA ILE A 149 6.20 2.47 -7.35
C ILE A 149 5.14 3.58 -7.36
N PRO A 150 5.54 4.87 -7.38
CA PRO A 150 4.56 5.91 -7.59
C PRO A 150 3.87 5.58 -8.92
N PRO A 151 2.53 5.63 -9.00
CA PRO A 151 1.84 5.42 -10.27
C PRO A 151 2.52 6.25 -11.36
N GLN A 152 3.20 5.58 -12.30
CA GLN A 152 3.95 6.25 -13.38
C GLN A 152 3.01 7.00 -14.34
N PHE A 153 1.69 6.91 -14.12
CA PHE A 153 0.65 7.61 -14.86
C PHE A 153 0.76 9.14 -14.84
N MET A 154 1.61 9.74 -14.00
CA MET A 154 1.77 11.19 -13.90
C MET A 154 2.85 11.80 -14.80
N ASP A 155 3.70 11.01 -15.48
CA ASP A 155 4.80 11.57 -16.27
C ASP A 155 4.46 11.75 -17.77
N GLN A 156 3.30 12.36 -18.03
CA GLN A 156 3.01 13.01 -19.30
C GLN A 156 2.65 14.48 -19.07
N LYS A 157 3.61 15.21 -18.51
CA LYS A 157 3.67 16.68 -18.67
C LYS A 157 5.07 17.08 -19.09
N LYS A 158 5.37 16.95 -20.38
CA LYS A 158 5.90 18.00 -21.26
C LYS A 158 6.03 17.48 -22.69
#